data_AF-A0A0N5D456-F1
#
_entry.id   AF-A0A0N5D456-F1
#
_cell.length_a   1.000
_cell.length_b   1.000
_cell.length_c   1.000
_cell.angle_alpha   90.00
_cell.angle_beta   90.00
_cell.angle_gamma   90.00
#
_symmetry.space_group_name_H-M   'P 1'
#
loop_
_entity.id
_entity.type
_entity.pdbx_description
1 polymer ?
#
loop_
_entity_poly.entity_id
_entity_poly.type
_entity_poly.pdbx_seq_one_letter_code
_entity_poly.pdbx_strand_id
1 'polypeptide(L)'
;MMNSELLDKNFGVCFPEELDGVLNTQSGTANCCKFNRWGSLIAVGSIDGRVYIFDVITKGVVKSWVCHGYSITSLSWSRDGRKLLTASNDWSVAVWDVMEGMRIERQIYGSPVLCAMFNPRNDKHVLVVYLGAYPVLLDLEAKRQTEIKYSEEIDDQPGEVTVGTFDRRGKYIVTGSSKGRIAFYDAKTLELITYVKQNAAHQIKNILITRRGDFLITNSQDRIIRTYKLDTLLQRQCGSVIEPLQKLLDIINRVFIRLPSFLFWLETTLVNTLFNHTILKLGCLKSVKFNLYIYHVQQVRG
;
A
#
# COMPACT_ATOMS: atom_id res chain seq x y z
N MET A 1 -21.88 -1.18 16.05
CA MET A 1 -22.68 0.01 16.39
C MET A 1 -22.00 1.21 15.74
N MET A 2 -22.72 1.94 14.87
CA MET A 2 -22.17 2.92 13.92
C MET A 2 -22.90 4.28 14.06
N ASN A 3 -23.39 4.59 15.27
CA ASN A 3 -24.32 5.70 15.54
C ASN A 3 -23.76 6.74 16.53
N SER A 4 -22.54 6.59 17.04
CA SER A 4 -21.96 7.50 18.03
C SER A 4 -21.61 8.88 17.45
N GLU A 5 -21.26 8.96 16.17
CA GLU A 5 -20.83 10.21 15.51
C GLU A 5 -21.97 11.20 15.29
N LEU A 6 -23.24 10.77 15.29
CA LEU A 6 -24.39 11.67 15.07
C LEU A 6 -24.65 12.64 16.24
N LEU A 7 -24.08 12.35 17.42
CA LEU A 7 -24.27 13.13 18.64
C LEU A 7 -22.97 13.79 19.12
N ASP A 8 -21.83 13.47 18.49
CA ASP A 8 -20.53 14.00 18.89
C ASP A 8 -20.40 15.46 18.45
N LYS A 9 -20.05 16.33 19.40
CA LYS A 9 -19.91 17.79 19.19
C LYS A 9 -18.67 18.18 18.36
N ASN A 10 -17.90 17.21 17.85
CA ASN A 10 -16.71 17.42 17.03
C ASN A 10 -17.08 17.73 15.55
N PHE A 11 -17.97 18.68 15.35
CA PHE A 11 -18.29 19.21 14.02
C PHE A 11 -17.06 19.92 13.45
N GLY A 12 -16.32 19.26 12.57
CA GLY A 12 -15.28 19.90 11.74
C GLY A 12 -13.87 19.31 11.82
N VAL A 13 -13.61 18.36 12.72
CA VAL A 13 -12.29 17.71 12.81
C VAL A 13 -12.14 16.70 11.67
N CYS A 14 -11.43 17.11 10.62
CA CYS A 14 -11.15 16.26 9.47
C CYS A 14 -9.98 15.30 9.75
N PHE A 15 -8.97 15.73 10.51
CA PHE A 15 -7.78 14.93 10.76
C PHE A 15 -7.48 14.89 12.25
N PRO A 16 -6.84 13.81 12.71
CA PRO A 16 -6.46 13.71 14.10
C PRO A 16 -5.25 14.60 14.41
N GLU A 17 -5.38 15.41 15.46
CA GLU A 17 -4.33 16.36 15.90
C GLU A 17 -3.53 15.83 17.09
N GLU A 18 -4.14 14.95 17.89
CA GLU A 18 -3.55 14.42 19.12
C GLU A 18 -3.26 12.92 19.01
N LEU A 19 -2.25 12.50 19.76
CA LEU A 19 -1.91 11.09 19.93
C LEU A 19 -2.71 10.50 21.09
N ASP A 20 -3.68 9.65 20.78
CA ASP A 20 -4.59 9.02 21.76
C ASP A 20 -4.01 7.74 22.41
N GLY A 21 -2.91 7.18 21.89
CA GLY A 21 -2.24 6.06 22.52
C GLY A 21 -1.31 5.25 21.62
N VAL A 22 -0.70 4.22 22.21
CA VAL A 22 0.23 3.31 21.54
C VAL A 22 -0.25 1.87 21.68
N LEU A 23 -0.25 1.12 20.57
CA LEU A 23 -0.47 -0.32 20.62
C LEU A 23 0.84 -1.05 20.89
N ASN A 24 0.89 -1.77 22.00
CA ASN A 24 2.06 -2.54 22.39
C ASN A 24 1.91 -4.00 21.93
N THR A 25 2.79 -4.42 21.02
CA THR A 25 2.91 -5.79 20.52
C THR A 25 3.55 -6.77 21.52
N GLN A 26 3.60 -6.42 22.81
CA GLN A 26 4.20 -7.11 23.97
C GLN A 26 5.66 -7.57 23.81
N SER A 27 5.94 -8.38 22.79
CA SER A 27 7.22 -9.05 22.56
C SER A 27 7.85 -8.77 21.19
N GLY A 28 7.12 -8.20 20.22
CA GLY A 28 7.61 -8.06 18.84
C GLY A 28 7.80 -6.61 18.38
N THR A 29 8.82 -6.35 17.57
CA THR A 29 9.01 -5.03 16.94
C THR A 29 8.18 -4.96 15.67
N ALA A 30 7.22 -4.02 15.57
CA ALA A 30 6.45 -3.87 14.35
C ALA A 30 7.36 -3.44 13.17
N ASN A 31 7.04 -3.89 11.97
CA ASN A 31 7.73 -3.49 10.74
C ASN A 31 6.73 -2.89 9.74
N CYS A 32 5.55 -3.49 9.62
CA CYS A 32 4.48 -3.01 8.78
C CYS A 32 3.13 -3.18 9.47
N CYS A 33 2.13 -2.40 9.04
CA CYS A 33 0.78 -2.49 9.55
C CYS A 33 -0.24 -2.12 8.46
N LYS A 34 -1.44 -2.69 8.57
CA LYS A 34 -2.59 -2.40 7.70
C LYS A 34 -3.90 -2.57 8.47
N PHE A 35 -4.77 -1.59 8.35
CA PHE A 35 -6.17 -1.72 8.76
C PHE A 35 -6.94 -2.62 7.79
N ASN A 36 -7.98 -3.27 8.31
CA ASN A 36 -8.99 -3.90 7.49
C ASN A 36 -9.86 -2.86 6.74
N ARG A 37 -10.77 -3.33 5.89
CA ARG A 37 -11.61 -2.47 5.04
C ARG A 37 -12.51 -1.52 5.83
N TRP A 38 -12.98 -1.93 7.00
CA TRP A 38 -13.93 -1.16 7.83
C TRP A 38 -13.25 -0.31 8.90
N GLY A 39 -11.95 -0.48 9.13
CA GLY A 39 -11.21 0.24 10.16
C GLY A 39 -11.39 -0.32 11.58
N SER A 40 -12.00 -1.51 11.72
CA SER A 40 -12.21 -2.15 13.03
C SER A 40 -11.00 -2.95 13.51
N LEU A 41 -10.22 -3.51 12.59
CA LEU A 41 -9.05 -4.35 12.91
C LEU A 41 -7.79 -3.79 12.27
N ILE A 42 -6.65 -3.97 12.95
CA ILE A 42 -5.31 -3.66 12.43
C ILE A 42 -4.47 -4.93 12.46
N ALA A 43 -3.92 -5.31 11.31
CA ALA A 43 -2.85 -6.29 11.23
C ALA A 43 -1.50 -5.59 11.37
N VAL A 44 -0.62 -6.15 12.19
CA VAL A 44 0.75 -5.70 12.42
C VAL A 44 1.70 -6.85 12.16
N GLY A 45 2.65 -6.66 11.25
CA GLY A 45 3.69 -7.62 10.93
C GLY A 45 4.95 -7.29 11.71
N SER A 46 5.47 -8.26 12.46
CA SER A 46 6.68 -8.13 13.27
C SER A 46 7.94 -8.40 12.45
N ILE A 47 9.07 -7.89 12.94
CA ILE A 47 10.40 -8.29 12.52
C ILE A 47 10.66 -9.78 12.83
N ASP A 48 10.03 -10.32 13.87
CA ASP A 48 10.18 -11.74 14.27
C ASP A 48 9.26 -12.69 13.46
N GLY A 49 8.66 -12.22 12.36
CA GLY A 49 7.80 -13.04 11.50
C GLY A 49 6.42 -13.38 12.07
N ARG A 50 6.05 -12.77 13.19
CA ARG A 50 4.71 -12.87 13.80
C ARG A 50 3.75 -11.82 13.27
N VAL A 51 2.48 -12.17 13.13
CA VAL A 51 1.38 -11.22 12.91
C VAL A 51 0.61 -11.02 14.20
N TYR A 52 0.28 -9.77 14.50
CA TYR A 52 -0.63 -9.38 15.57
C TYR A 52 -1.86 -8.71 14.96
N ILE A 53 -3.05 -9.17 15.33
CA ILE A 53 -4.33 -8.55 14.99
C ILE A 53 -4.84 -7.80 16.21
N PHE A 54 -4.98 -6.49 16.06
CA PHE A 54 -5.54 -5.60 17.06
C PHE A 54 -6.97 -5.24 16.72
N ASP A 55 -7.80 -5.13 17.75
CA ASP A 55 -9.09 -4.45 17.65
C ASP A 55 -8.92 -2.99 18.06
N VAL A 56 -9.43 -2.10 17.22
CA VAL A 56 -9.29 -0.65 17.37
C VAL A 56 -10.08 -0.14 18.57
N ILE A 57 -11.23 -0.76 18.88
CA ILE A 57 -12.11 -0.31 19.96
C ILE A 57 -11.50 -0.69 21.32
N THR A 58 -11.11 -1.95 21.48
CA THR A 58 -10.54 -2.45 22.74
C THR A 58 -9.06 -2.10 22.92
N LYS A 59 -8.39 -1.62 21.86
CA LYS A 59 -6.93 -1.38 21.80
C LYS A 59 -6.10 -2.61 22.19
N GLY A 60 -6.70 -3.81 22.13
CA GLY A 60 -6.12 -5.08 22.56
C GLY A 60 -5.72 -5.97 21.39
N VAL A 61 -4.79 -6.91 21.65
CA VAL A 61 -4.47 -7.99 20.71
C VAL A 61 -5.62 -9.00 20.74
N VAL A 62 -6.35 -9.11 19.65
CA VAL A 62 -7.40 -10.14 19.47
C VAL A 62 -6.77 -11.48 19.16
N LYS A 63 -5.72 -11.48 18.33
CA LYS A 63 -5.10 -12.71 17.86
C LYS A 63 -3.66 -12.48 17.45
N SER A 64 -2.82 -13.50 17.62
CA SER A 64 -1.45 -13.49 17.12
C SER A 64 -0.99 -14.88 16.73
N TRP A 65 -0.21 -14.99 15.67
CA TRP A 65 0.37 -16.26 15.23
C TRP A 65 1.71 -16.04 14.52
N VAL A 66 2.51 -17.10 14.46
CA VAL A 66 3.79 -17.12 13.73
C VAL A 66 3.49 -17.40 12.26
N CYS A 67 3.82 -16.46 11.38
CA CYS A 67 3.59 -16.61 9.95
C CYS A 67 4.84 -17.08 9.21
N HIS A 68 5.96 -16.43 9.50
CA HIS A 68 7.24 -16.61 8.81
C HIS A 68 8.38 -16.76 9.82
N GLY A 69 9.51 -17.31 9.37
CA GLY A 69 10.74 -17.34 10.16
C GLY A 69 11.54 -16.03 10.11
N TYR A 70 11.14 -15.10 9.23
CA TYR A 70 11.80 -13.83 8.99
C TYR A 70 10.80 -12.68 9.01
N SER A 71 11.31 -11.44 9.00
CA SER A 71 10.52 -10.22 9.10
C SER A 71 9.47 -10.09 8.00
N ILE A 72 8.26 -9.73 8.40
CA ILE A 72 7.16 -9.45 7.47
C ILE A 72 7.33 -8.06 6.87
N THR A 73 7.39 -7.99 5.54
CA THR A 73 7.64 -6.76 4.78
C THR A 73 6.35 -6.13 4.27
N SER A 74 5.36 -6.93 3.89
CA SER A 74 4.08 -6.47 3.35
C SER A 74 2.91 -7.22 3.96
N LEU A 75 1.81 -6.49 4.15
CA LEU A 75 0.51 -7.01 4.58
C LEU A 75 -0.58 -6.53 3.63
N SER A 76 -1.55 -7.39 3.35
CA SER A 76 -2.75 -7.03 2.61
C SER A 76 -3.96 -7.80 3.11
N TRP A 77 -5.05 -7.10 3.38
CA TRP A 77 -6.33 -7.72 3.76
C TRP A 77 -7.13 -8.06 2.51
N SER A 78 -7.83 -9.19 2.54
CA SER A 78 -8.92 -9.42 1.59
C SER A 78 -10.07 -8.45 1.84
N ARG A 79 -10.91 -8.25 0.82
CA ARG A 79 -12.02 -7.29 0.87
C ARG A 79 -13.03 -7.61 1.99
N ASP A 80 -13.27 -8.89 2.23
CA ASP A 80 -14.16 -9.40 3.28
C ASP A 80 -13.54 -9.41 4.68
N GLY A 81 -12.23 -9.14 4.78
CA GLY A 81 -11.49 -9.15 6.04
C GLY A 81 -11.22 -10.53 6.64
N ARG A 82 -11.50 -11.63 5.91
CA ARG A 82 -11.31 -13.00 6.41
C ARG A 82 -9.93 -13.57 6.10
N LYS A 83 -9.30 -13.11 5.01
CA LYS A 83 -7.97 -13.55 4.61
C LYS A 83 -6.96 -12.43 4.82
N LEU A 84 -5.77 -12.81 5.26
CA LEU A 84 -4.63 -11.93 5.37
C LEU A 84 -3.49 -12.47 4.51
N LEU A 85 -2.96 -11.62 3.65
CA LEU A 85 -1.77 -11.91 2.88
C LEU A 85 -0.56 -11.29 3.58
N THR A 86 0.49 -12.10 3.71
CA THR A 86 1.77 -11.74 4.30
C THR A 86 2.88 -11.99 3.29
N ALA A 87 3.79 -11.03 3.14
CA ALA A 87 5.06 -11.23 2.44
C ALA A 87 6.21 -11.04 3.42
N SER A 88 7.28 -11.79 3.25
CA SER A 88 8.40 -11.79 4.18
C SER A 88 9.75 -11.80 3.47
N ASN A 89 10.79 -11.44 4.22
CA ASN A 89 12.18 -11.50 3.79
C ASN A 89 12.69 -12.93 3.54
N ASP A 90 11.90 -13.95 3.89
CA ASP A 90 12.10 -15.36 3.49
C ASP A 90 11.71 -15.65 2.03
N TRP A 91 11.43 -14.60 1.25
CA TRP A 91 11.01 -14.64 -0.15
C TRP A 91 9.69 -15.35 -0.38
N SER A 92 8.92 -15.58 0.68
CA SER A 92 7.63 -16.24 0.59
C SER A 92 6.47 -15.26 0.76
N VAL A 93 5.41 -15.53 0.03
CA VAL A 93 4.09 -14.93 0.21
C VAL A 93 3.19 -16.03 0.75
N ALA A 94 2.47 -15.74 1.83
CA ALA A 94 1.52 -16.65 2.42
C ALA A 94 0.14 -15.99 2.57
N VAL A 95 -0.89 -16.80 2.43
CA VAL A 95 -2.29 -16.41 2.65
C VAL A 95 -2.80 -17.16 3.87
N TRP A 96 -3.42 -16.43 4.77
CA TRP A 96 -3.88 -16.92 6.08
C TRP A 96 -5.37 -16.70 6.25
N ASP A 97 -6.05 -17.65 6.87
CA ASP A 97 -7.36 -17.42 7.44
C ASP A 97 -7.20 -16.68 8.78
N VAL A 98 -7.84 -15.52 8.93
CA VAL A 98 -7.75 -14.70 10.14
C VAL A 98 -8.53 -15.31 11.30
N MET A 99 -9.68 -15.93 11.01
CA MET A 99 -10.57 -16.53 12.01
C MET A 99 -9.94 -17.78 12.63
N GLU A 100 -9.31 -18.62 11.82
CA GLU A 100 -8.65 -19.84 12.29
C GLU A 100 -7.17 -19.61 12.61
N GLY A 101 -6.51 -18.64 11.98
CA GLY A 101 -5.07 -18.41 12.11
C GLY A 101 -4.25 -19.47 11.38
N MET A 102 -4.88 -20.18 10.44
CA MET A 102 -4.27 -21.25 9.67
C MET A 102 -3.79 -20.76 8.32
N ARG A 103 -2.71 -21.36 7.83
CA ARG A 103 -2.13 -21.05 6.53
C ARG A 103 -2.94 -21.75 5.44
N ILE A 104 -3.53 -20.97 4.55
CA ILE A 104 -4.26 -21.47 3.37
C ILE A 104 -3.26 -21.83 2.27
N GLU A 105 -2.35 -20.91 1.96
CA GLU A 105 -1.40 -21.07 0.87
C GLU A 105 -0.04 -20.45 1.22
N ARG A 106 1.03 -20.99 0.66
CA ARG A 106 2.37 -20.40 0.69
C ARG A 106 3.05 -20.64 -0.64
N GLN A 107 3.60 -19.57 -1.20
CA GLN A 107 4.42 -19.60 -2.40
C GLN A 107 5.78 -18.98 -2.08
N ILE A 108 6.85 -19.62 -2.57
CA ILE A 108 8.24 -19.15 -2.39
C ILE A 108 8.73 -18.66 -3.74
N TYR A 109 9.34 -17.49 -3.75
CA TYR A 109 9.94 -16.87 -4.92
C TYR A 109 11.46 -16.98 -4.85
N GLY A 110 12.13 -16.95 -6.01
CA GLY A 110 13.60 -17.02 -6.10
C GLY A 110 14.31 -15.70 -5.74
N SER A 111 13.58 -14.69 -5.28
CA SER A 111 14.08 -13.34 -5.04
C SER A 111 13.20 -12.61 -4.01
N PRO A 112 13.72 -11.60 -3.28
CA PRO A 112 12.95 -10.84 -2.31
C PRO A 112 11.66 -10.24 -2.88
N VAL A 113 10.55 -10.48 -2.18
CA VAL A 113 9.24 -9.90 -2.49
C VAL A 113 9.19 -8.46 -1.97
N LEU A 114 9.06 -7.52 -2.89
CA LEU A 114 9.00 -6.08 -2.60
C LEU A 114 7.61 -5.69 -2.09
N CYS A 115 6.56 -6.15 -2.76
CA CYS A 115 5.19 -5.92 -2.34
C CYS A 115 4.28 -7.05 -2.80
N ALA A 116 3.23 -7.29 -2.03
CA ALA A 116 2.18 -8.21 -2.40
C ALA A 116 0.82 -7.69 -1.91
N MET A 117 -0.21 -7.81 -2.74
CA MET A 117 -1.50 -7.18 -2.53
C MET A 117 -2.64 -8.00 -3.13
N PHE A 118 -3.74 -8.15 -2.39
CA PHE A 118 -4.98 -8.68 -2.95
C PHE A 118 -5.61 -7.72 -3.97
N ASN A 119 -6.24 -8.26 -5.00
CA ASN A 119 -7.12 -7.45 -5.83
C ASN A 119 -8.28 -6.93 -4.95
N PRO A 120 -8.57 -5.61 -4.96
CA PRO A 120 -9.53 -5.01 -4.06
C PRO A 120 -10.98 -5.46 -4.29
N ARG A 121 -11.28 -6.12 -5.41
CA ARG A 121 -12.61 -6.67 -5.74
C ARG A 121 -12.64 -8.19 -5.79
N ASN A 122 -11.53 -8.84 -6.14
CA ASN A 122 -11.43 -10.29 -6.26
C ASN A 122 -10.37 -10.82 -5.28
N ASP A 123 -10.79 -11.52 -4.23
CA ASP A 123 -9.89 -12.08 -3.22
C ASP A 123 -9.06 -13.26 -3.74
N LYS A 124 -9.40 -13.81 -4.91
CA LYS A 124 -8.67 -14.91 -5.57
C LYS A 124 -7.41 -14.46 -6.28
N HIS A 125 -7.35 -13.19 -6.68
CA HIS A 125 -6.21 -12.64 -7.41
C HIS A 125 -5.30 -11.86 -6.47
N VAL A 126 -4.01 -12.16 -6.54
CA VAL A 126 -2.96 -11.52 -5.76
C VAL A 126 -1.89 -10.99 -6.70
N LEU A 127 -1.55 -9.71 -6.59
CA LEU A 127 -0.39 -9.14 -7.26
C LEU A 127 0.83 -9.34 -6.37
N VAL A 128 1.89 -9.89 -6.93
CA VAL A 128 3.19 -10.05 -6.29
C VAL A 128 4.25 -9.37 -7.14
N VAL A 129 5.05 -8.51 -6.50
CA VAL A 129 6.21 -7.87 -7.12
C VAL A 129 7.44 -8.29 -6.33
N TYR A 130 8.41 -8.88 -7.02
CA TYR A 130 9.68 -9.31 -6.46
C TYR A 130 10.83 -8.75 -7.29
N LEU A 131 11.99 -8.68 -6.67
CA LEU A 131 13.16 -8.00 -7.23
C LEU A 131 13.71 -8.77 -8.44
N GLY A 132 14.08 -8.06 -9.50
CA GLY A 132 14.84 -8.66 -10.62
C GLY A 132 14.01 -9.48 -11.62
N ALA A 133 12.68 -9.43 -11.55
CA ALA A 133 11.81 -10.14 -12.49
C ALA A 133 10.53 -9.36 -12.83
N TYR A 134 9.70 -9.93 -13.68
CA TYR A 134 8.37 -9.38 -13.97
C TYR A 134 7.44 -9.54 -12.75
N PRO A 135 6.55 -8.56 -12.53
CA PRO A 135 5.50 -8.71 -11.54
C PRO A 135 4.57 -9.85 -11.96
N VAL A 136 4.06 -10.60 -10.99
CA VAL A 136 3.24 -11.79 -11.21
C VAL A 136 1.86 -11.56 -10.63
N LEU A 137 0.83 -11.93 -11.40
CA LEU A 137 -0.51 -12.14 -10.88
C LEU A 137 -0.65 -13.63 -10.50
N LEU A 138 -0.91 -13.88 -9.22
CA LEU A 138 -1.20 -15.20 -8.67
C LEU A 138 -2.72 -15.38 -8.58
N ASP A 139 -3.21 -16.44 -9.19
CA ASP A 139 -4.58 -16.93 -9.00
C ASP A 139 -4.57 -18.04 -7.95
N LEU A 140 -5.21 -17.80 -6.80
CA LEU A 140 -5.27 -18.71 -5.66
C LEU A 140 -6.15 -19.94 -5.93
N GLU A 141 -7.15 -19.85 -6.81
CA GLU A 141 -8.01 -21.01 -7.12
C GLU A 141 -7.34 -21.93 -8.11
N ALA A 142 -6.85 -21.38 -9.21
CA ALA A 142 -6.14 -22.16 -10.23
C ALA A 142 -4.70 -22.52 -9.82
N LYS A 143 -4.19 -21.93 -8.72
CA LYS A 143 -2.78 -22.01 -8.30
C LYS A 143 -1.80 -21.70 -9.43
N ARG A 144 -2.20 -20.77 -10.30
CA ARG A 144 -1.45 -20.39 -11.49
C ARG A 144 -0.79 -19.05 -11.27
N GLN A 145 0.47 -18.97 -11.67
CA GLN A 145 1.23 -17.74 -11.72
C GLN A 145 1.29 -17.26 -13.17
N THR A 146 0.88 -16.03 -13.41
CA THR A 146 0.96 -15.37 -14.72
C THR A 146 1.83 -14.14 -14.60
N GLU A 147 2.94 -14.12 -15.34
CA GLU A 147 3.83 -12.97 -15.43
C GLU A 147 3.19 -11.85 -16.23
N ILE A 148 3.28 -10.63 -15.72
CA ILE A 148 2.83 -9.42 -16.39
C ILE A 148 4.01 -8.89 -17.20
N LYS A 149 4.09 -9.33 -18.46
CA LYS A 149 5.16 -8.94 -19.37
C LYS A 149 4.88 -7.57 -19.96
N TYR A 150 5.95 -6.83 -20.26
CA TYR A 150 5.86 -5.66 -21.12
C TYR A 150 5.65 -6.11 -22.56
N SER A 151 5.00 -5.27 -23.38
CA SER A 151 5.01 -5.47 -24.83
C SER A 151 6.45 -5.45 -25.33
N GLU A 152 6.79 -6.35 -26.25
CA GLU A 152 8.15 -6.61 -26.75
C GLU A 152 8.86 -5.37 -27.34
N GLU A 153 8.13 -4.30 -27.65
CA GLU A 153 8.67 -3.03 -28.16
C GLU A 153 9.28 -2.12 -27.08
N ILE A 154 9.22 -2.50 -25.79
CA ILE A 154 9.75 -1.71 -24.68
C ILE A 154 11.10 -2.28 -24.25
N ASP A 155 12.14 -1.45 -24.38
CA ASP A 155 13.55 -1.71 -24.02
C ASP A 155 13.80 -1.84 -22.49
N ASP A 156 12.83 -2.39 -21.74
CA ASP A 156 12.94 -2.60 -20.30
C ASP A 156 13.35 -4.03 -20.00
N GLN A 157 14.47 -4.16 -19.29
CA GLN A 157 14.93 -5.45 -18.83
C GLN A 157 14.02 -5.99 -17.71
N PRO A 158 13.88 -7.33 -17.58
CA PRO A 158 13.24 -7.92 -16.41
C PRO A 158 13.90 -7.38 -15.13
N GLY A 159 13.09 -6.88 -14.19
CA GLY A 159 13.58 -6.36 -12.91
C GLY A 159 13.58 -4.85 -12.74
N GLU A 160 13.09 -4.08 -13.71
CA GLU A 160 12.91 -2.64 -13.53
C GLU A 160 11.73 -2.28 -12.62
N VAL A 161 10.78 -3.18 -12.43
CA VAL A 161 9.59 -2.93 -11.60
C VAL A 161 9.95 -2.96 -10.12
N THR A 162 9.63 -1.86 -9.45
CA THR A 162 9.93 -1.68 -8.03
C THR A 162 8.68 -1.70 -7.17
N VAL A 163 7.53 -1.36 -7.74
CA VAL A 163 6.25 -1.34 -7.03
C VAL A 163 5.10 -1.68 -7.98
N GLY A 164 4.07 -2.32 -7.46
CA GLY A 164 2.82 -2.59 -8.16
C GLY A 164 1.62 -2.39 -7.24
N THR A 165 0.53 -1.87 -7.78
CA THR A 165 -0.74 -1.72 -7.07
C THR A 165 -1.91 -1.94 -8.01
N PHE A 166 -3.04 -2.40 -7.46
CA PHE A 166 -4.31 -2.33 -8.18
C PHE A 166 -4.92 -0.94 -8.08
N ASP A 167 -5.72 -0.59 -9.09
CA ASP A 167 -6.72 0.47 -8.98
C ASP A 167 -7.79 0.13 -7.94
N ARG A 168 -8.49 1.13 -7.41
CA ARG A 168 -9.60 0.99 -6.46
C ARG A 168 -10.64 -0.04 -6.93
N ARG A 169 -10.94 -0.07 -8.24
CA ARG A 169 -11.91 -1.00 -8.82
C ARG A 169 -11.31 -2.37 -9.15
N GLY A 170 -9.99 -2.55 -9.03
CA GLY A 170 -9.31 -3.77 -9.41
C GLY A 170 -9.36 -4.05 -10.91
N LYS A 171 -9.67 -3.03 -11.73
CA LYS A 171 -9.73 -3.11 -13.19
C LYS A 171 -8.34 -2.95 -13.81
N TYR A 172 -7.51 -2.08 -13.24
CA TYR A 172 -6.19 -1.80 -13.74
C TYR A 172 -5.13 -2.23 -12.72
N ILE A 173 -4.00 -2.72 -13.22
CA ILE A 173 -2.77 -2.89 -12.46
C ILE A 173 -1.84 -1.76 -12.85
N VAL A 174 -1.29 -1.08 -11.87
CA VAL A 174 -0.35 0.01 -12.06
C VAL A 174 1.00 -0.40 -11.51
N THR A 175 2.03 -0.35 -12.34
CA THR A 175 3.41 -0.66 -11.94
C THR A 175 4.28 0.59 -12.03
N GLY A 176 5.26 0.66 -11.15
CA GLY A 176 6.27 1.72 -11.11
C GLY A 176 7.66 1.12 -11.30
N SER A 177 8.50 1.80 -12.09
CA SER A 177 9.85 1.34 -12.38
C SER A 177 10.95 2.12 -11.65
N SER A 178 12.15 1.54 -11.63
CA SER A 178 13.39 2.15 -11.18
C SER A 178 13.82 3.38 -12.01
N LYS A 179 13.34 3.48 -13.25
CA LYS A 179 13.59 4.60 -14.17
C LYS A 179 12.50 5.68 -14.16
N GLY A 180 11.52 5.62 -13.25
CA GLY A 180 10.46 6.62 -13.18
C GLY A 180 9.31 6.38 -14.16
N ARG A 181 9.13 5.16 -14.67
CA ARG A 181 8.02 4.81 -15.55
C ARG A 181 6.83 4.34 -14.74
N ILE A 182 5.63 4.74 -15.15
CA ILE A 182 4.36 4.27 -14.60
C ILE A 182 3.64 3.56 -15.73
N ALA A 183 3.43 2.25 -15.60
CA ALA A 183 2.73 1.45 -16.61
C ALA A 183 1.36 0.98 -16.09
N PHE A 184 0.38 0.96 -16.98
CA PHE A 184 -0.98 0.56 -16.73
C PHE A 184 -1.32 -0.68 -17.53
N TYR A 185 -1.79 -1.71 -16.86
CA TYR A 185 -2.22 -2.96 -17.45
C TYR A 185 -3.70 -3.20 -17.15
N ASP A 186 -4.39 -3.90 -18.04
CA ASP A 186 -5.69 -4.46 -17.70
C ASP A 186 -5.49 -5.64 -16.74
N ALA A 187 -6.19 -5.63 -15.60
CA ALA A 187 -6.09 -6.70 -14.61
C ALA A 187 -6.69 -8.03 -15.10
N LYS A 188 -7.52 -8.02 -16.15
CA LYS A 188 -8.12 -9.23 -16.73
C LYS A 188 -7.24 -9.87 -17.79
N THR A 189 -6.79 -9.09 -18.77
CA THR A 189 -6.00 -9.60 -19.90
C THR A 189 -4.51 -9.58 -19.63
N LEU A 190 -4.05 -8.80 -18.65
CA LEU A 190 -2.64 -8.51 -18.35
C LEU A 190 -1.90 -7.78 -19.49
N GLU A 191 -2.64 -7.25 -20.45
CA GLU A 191 -2.07 -6.47 -21.54
C GLU A 191 -1.78 -5.04 -21.09
N LEU A 192 -0.70 -4.48 -21.64
CA LEU A 192 -0.32 -3.10 -21.42
C LEU A 192 -1.32 -2.19 -22.16
N ILE A 193 -1.94 -1.27 -21.41
CA ILE A 193 -2.83 -0.25 -21.96
C ILE A 193 -2.03 0.98 -22.36
N THR A 194 -1.26 1.51 -21.41
CA THR A 194 -0.41 2.69 -21.62
C THR A 194 0.70 2.72 -20.59
N TYR A 195 1.77 3.44 -20.91
CA TYR A 195 2.80 3.77 -19.95
C TYR A 195 3.23 5.23 -20.12
N VAL A 196 3.59 5.83 -19.00
CA VAL A 196 3.92 7.25 -18.91
C VAL A 196 5.26 7.39 -18.18
N LYS A 197 6.10 8.32 -18.63
CA LYS A 197 7.38 8.64 -17.99
C LYS A 197 7.21 9.87 -17.11
N GLN A 198 7.68 9.79 -15.87
CA GLN A 198 7.82 10.99 -15.05
C GLN A 198 8.90 11.90 -15.66
N ASN A 199 8.73 13.21 -15.52
CA ASN A 199 9.71 14.21 -15.98
C ASN A 199 11.11 14.01 -15.35
N ALA A 200 11.22 13.26 -14.26
CA ALA A 200 12.49 12.89 -13.66
C ALA A 200 12.67 11.37 -13.66
N ALA A 201 13.80 10.89 -14.19
CA ALA A 201 14.15 9.47 -14.26
C ALA A 201 14.66 8.94 -12.91
N HIS A 202 13.77 8.90 -11.92
CA HIS A 202 14.07 8.42 -10.57
C HIS A 202 13.23 7.21 -10.21
N GLN A 203 13.81 6.32 -9.40
CA GLN A 203 13.13 5.12 -8.92
C GLN A 203 11.86 5.48 -8.16
N ILE A 204 10.75 4.88 -8.59
CA ILE A 204 9.48 4.97 -7.87
C ILE A 204 9.52 3.96 -6.73
N LYS A 205 9.47 4.45 -5.50
CA LYS A 205 9.44 3.61 -4.30
C LYS A 205 8.05 3.07 -4.03
N ASN A 206 7.05 3.95 -4.09
CA ASN A 206 5.67 3.62 -3.77
C ASN A 206 4.71 4.32 -4.73
N ILE A 207 3.62 3.63 -5.05
CA ILE A 207 2.45 4.19 -5.75
C ILE A 207 1.23 4.00 -4.84
N LEU A 208 0.40 5.04 -4.78
CA LEU A 208 -0.86 5.04 -4.05
C LEU A 208 -1.95 5.54 -4.99
N ILE A 209 -3.08 4.84 -5.01
CA ILE A 209 -4.29 5.29 -5.69
C ILE A 209 -5.30 5.64 -4.61
N THR A 210 -5.82 6.86 -4.68
CA THR A 210 -6.77 7.36 -3.69
C THR A 210 -8.02 6.48 -3.61
N ARG A 211 -8.62 6.40 -2.42
CA ARG A 211 -9.91 5.73 -2.20
C ARG A 211 -11.03 6.20 -3.09
N ARG A 212 -11.01 7.44 -3.61
CA ARG A 212 -12.00 7.87 -4.60
C ARG A 212 -11.68 7.31 -5.99
N GLY A 213 -10.41 7.15 -6.31
CA GLY A 213 -9.91 6.60 -7.57
C GLY A 213 -9.49 7.67 -8.57
N ASP A 214 -9.54 8.94 -8.17
CA ASP A 214 -9.36 10.07 -9.10
C ASP A 214 -7.89 10.46 -9.25
N PHE A 215 -7.10 10.24 -8.18
CA PHE A 215 -5.69 10.61 -8.12
C PHE A 215 -4.78 9.41 -7.87
N LEU A 216 -3.62 9.48 -8.52
CA LEU A 216 -2.47 8.62 -8.33
C LEU A 216 -1.33 9.43 -7.74
N ILE A 217 -0.77 8.95 -6.64
CA ILE A 217 0.32 9.59 -5.91
C ILE A 217 1.55 8.68 -6.01
N THR A 218 2.68 9.23 -6.42
CA THR A 218 3.95 8.51 -6.46
C THR A 218 4.95 9.11 -5.48
N ASN A 219 5.71 8.25 -4.83
CA ASN A 219 6.88 8.62 -4.04
C ASN A 219 8.13 8.09 -4.71
N SER A 220 9.05 8.98 -5.06
CA SER A 220 10.28 8.69 -5.80
C SER A 220 11.53 8.92 -4.96
N GLN A 221 12.65 8.35 -5.42
CA GLN A 221 13.95 8.42 -4.76
C GLN A 221 14.46 9.85 -4.55
N ASP A 222 14.03 10.81 -5.36
CA ASP A 222 14.37 12.24 -5.25
C ASP A 222 13.73 12.97 -4.07
N ARG A 223 12.96 12.26 -3.23
CA ARG A 223 12.28 12.76 -2.03
C ARG A 223 11.10 13.70 -2.34
N ILE A 224 10.61 13.66 -3.57
CA ILE A 224 9.45 14.44 -4.00
C ILE A 224 8.26 13.50 -4.12
N ILE A 225 7.14 13.86 -3.49
CA ILE A 225 5.85 13.23 -3.74
C ILE A 225 5.20 13.96 -4.91
N ARG A 226 4.69 13.19 -5.87
CA ARG A 226 4.02 13.72 -7.06
C ARG A 226 2.59 13.20 -7.14
N THR A 227 1.66 14.09 -7.45
CA THR A 227 0.24 13.77 -7.62
C THR A 227 -0.15 13.92 -9.08
N TYR A 228 -0.90 12.95 -9.59
CA TYR A 228 -1.41 12.89 -10.95
C TYR A 228 -2.90 12.56 -10.95
N LYS A 229 -3.63 13.05 -11.96
CA LYS A 229 -5.01 12.63 -12.21
C LYS A 229 -5.00 11.32 -12.98
N LEU A 230 -5.75 10.32 -12.50
CA LEU A 230 -5.74 8.96 -13.08
C LEU A 230 -6.31 8.95 -14.50
N ASP A 231 -7.42 9.65 -14.75
CA ASP A 231 -8.02 9.77 -16.09
C ASP A 231 -7.04 10.33 -17.10
N THR A 232 -6.27 11.35 -16.69
CA THR A 232 -5.27 11.98 -17.54
C THR A 232 -4.11 11.04 -17.84
N LEU A 233 -3.78 10.09 -16.96
CA LEU A 233 -2.74 9.09 -17.24
C LEU A 233 -3.23 8.03 -18.24
N LEU A 234 -4.47 7.55 -18.08
CA LEU A 234 -5.03 6.50 -18.92
C LEU A 234 -5.29 6.94 -20.37
N GLN A 235 -5.57 8.24 -20.59
CA GLN A 235 -5.83 8.78 -21.93
C GLN A 235 -4.56 9.10 -22.74
N ARG A 236 -3.37 8.94 -22.15
CA ARG A 236 -2.12 9.36 -22.78
C ARG A 236 -1.56 8.28 -23.69
N GLN A 237 -0.87 8.72 -24.75
CA GLN A 237 -0.08 7.85 -25.59
C GLN A 237 1.11 7.26 -24.84
N CYS A 238 1.45 6.03 -25.18
CA CYS A 238 2.59 5.30 -24.64
C CYS A 238 3.88 6.12 -24.77
N GLY A 239 4.64 6.22 -23.68
CA GLY A 239 5.95 6.89 -23.66
C GLY A 239 5.90 8.41 -23.47
N SER A 240 4.69 8.99 -23.36
CA SER A 240 4.55 10.42 -23.07
C SER A 240 5.17 10.79 -21.71
N VAL A 241 5.80 11.97 -21.66
CA VAL A 241 6.28 12.56 -20.41
C VAL A 241 5.14 13.34 -19.79
N ILE A 242 4.88 13.11 -18.49
CA ILE A 242 3.81 13.81 -17.77
C ILE A 242 4.36 14.75 -16.71
N GLU A 243 3.70 15.90 -16.60
CA GLU A 243 3.89 16.83 -15.51
C GLU A 243 2.94 16.50 -14.35
N PRO A 244 3.44 16.47 -13.11
CA PRO A 244 2.58 16.26 -11.96
C PRO A 244 1.72 17.49 -11.70
N LEU A 245 0.48 17.24 -11.28
CA LEU A 245 -0.45 18.29 -10.87
C LEU A 245 0.05 19.04 -9.63
N GLN A 246 0.70 18.32 -8.71
CA GLN A 246 1.35 18.89 -7.54
C GLN A 246 2.64 18.14 -7.23
N LYS A 247 3.65 18.88 -6.76
CA LYS A 247 4.91 18.36 -6.21
C LYS A 247 4.99 18.76 -4.75
N LEU A 248 5.30 17.80 -3.89
CA LEU A 248 5.44 18.00 -2.46
C LEU A 248 6.84 17.57 -2.04
N LEU A 249 7.56 18.47 -1.37
CA LEU A 249 8.88 18.20 -0.82
C LEU A 249 9.06 18.94 0.50
N ASP A 250 9.82 18.35 1.42
CA ASP A 250 10.31 19.05 2.60
C ASP A 250 11.60 19.80 2.22
N ILE A 251 11.45 21.10 1.94
CA ILE A 251 12.54 21.98 1.52
C ILE A 251 13.58 22.17 2.63
N ILE A 252 13.14 22.12 3.89
CA ILE A 252 13.94 22.47 5.06
C ILE A 252 14.82 21.30 5.47
N ASN A 253 14.21 20.14 5.74
CA ASN A 253 14.98 19.00 6.26
C ASN A 253 15.55 18.11 5.13
N ARG A 254 15.01 18.21 3.91
CA ARG A 254 15.39 17.37 2.75
C ARG A 254 15.46 15.87 3.08
N VAL A 255 14.57 15.40 3.95
CA VAL A 255 14.56 14.03 4.46
C VAL A 255 13.91 13.09 3.43
N PHE A 256 14.37 11.84 3.40
CA PHE A 256 13.68 10.80 2.64
C PHE A 256 12.30 10.55 3.23
N ILE A 257 11.26 10.79 2.43
CA ILE A 257 9.90 10.46 2.84
C ILE A 257 9.75 8.95 2.76
N ARG A 258 9.89 8.27 3.89
CA ARG A 258 9.34 6.92 4.05
C ARG A 258 7.85 7.11 4.18
N LEU A 259 7.08 6.66 3.19
CA LEU A 259 5.65 6.45 3.37
C LEU A 259 5.51 5.10 4.07
N PRO A 260 5.32 5.03 5.40
CA PRO A 260 4.86 3.79 5.99
C PRO A 260 3.54 3.42 5.33
N SER A 261 3.32 2.12 5.17
CA SER A 261 2.07 1.49 4.72
C SER A 261 0.82 1.96 5.49
N PHE A 262 1.03 2.70 6.58
CA PHE A 262 0.12 3.32 7.53
C PHE A 262 -0.56 4.63 7.06
N LEU A 263 0.06 5.44 6.18
CA LEU A 263 -0.55 6.69 5.68
C LEU A 263 -1.79 6.46 4.76
N PHE A 264 -2.15 5.19 4.54
CA PHE A 264 -3.15 4.71 3.57
C PHE A 264 -4.59 4.63 4.13
N TRP A 265 -4.85 5.13 5.35
CA TRP A 265 -6.21 5.27 5.90
C TRP A 265 -6.68 6.72 6.10
N LEU A 266 -5.76 7.69 6.09
CA LEU A 266 -6.07 9.12 6.18
C LEU A 266 -6.33 9.77 4.80
N GLU A 267 -6.66 8.96 3.78
CA GLU A 267 -6.77 9.38 2.38
C GLU A 267 -7.84 10.44 2.10
N THR A 268 -8.77 10.71 3.02
CA THR A 268 -9.68 11.84 2.87
C THR A 268 -9.11 13.15 3.41
N THR A 269 -8.15 13.12 4.33
CA THR A 269 -7.90 14.29 5.20
C THR A 269 -6.49 14.82 5.08
N LEU A 270 -5.49 13.98 4.85
CA LEU A 270 -4.17 14.43 4.40
C LEU A 270 -4.20 15.01 2.98
N VAL A 271 -5.07 14.47 2.12
CA VAL A 271 -5.25 15.01 0.76
C VAL A 271 -6.06 16.31 0.79
N ASN A 272 -7.10 16.42 1.63
CA ASN A 272 -7.86 17.68 1.76
C ASN A 272 -7.06 18.82 2.44
N THR A 273 -6.18 18.53 3.42
CA THR A 273 -5.27 19.56 3.97
C THR A 273 -4.15 19.94 2.99
N LEU A 274 -3.73 19.03 2.10
CA LEU A 274 -2.83 19.34 0.98
C LEU A 274 -3.45 20.29 -0.06
N PHE A 275 -4.79 20.31 -0.19
CA PHE A 275 -5.52 21.20 -1.10
C PHE A 275 -5.96 22.53 -0.45
N ASN A 276 -6.10 22.60 0.88
CA ASN A 276 -6.49 23.81 1.61
C ASN A 276 -5.33 24.40 2.46
N HIS A 277 -4.29 24.89 1.79
CA HIS A 277 -3.29 25.87 2.30
C HIS A 277 -2.68 25.69 3.71
N THR A 278 -2.72 24.50 4.34
CA THR A 278 -2.21 24.32 5.70
C THR A 278 -1.04 23.34 5.77
N ILE A 279 0.03 23.82 6.41
CA ILE A 279 1.36 23.23 6.52
C ILE A 279 1.28 21.86 7.19
N LEU A 280 1.71 20.80 6.49
CA LEU A 280 1.98 19.51 7.11
C LEU A 280 3.30 19.58 7.91
N LYS A 281 3.19 19.52 9.24
CA LYS A 281 4.30 19.06 10.10
C LYS A 281 4.44 17.55 9.89
N LEU A 282 5.26 17.17 8.91
CA LEU A 282 5.76 15.80 8.80
C LEU A 282 6.71 15.55 9.99
N GLY A 283 6.19 14.92 11.03
CA GLY A 283 6.97 14.46 12.17
C GLY A 283 8.10 13.54 11.72
N CYS A 284 9.33 14.02 11.83
CA CYS A 284 10.57 13.34 11.49
C CYS A 284 10.82 12.20 12.50
N LEU A 285 10.36 10.98 12.22
CA LEU A 285 10.69 9.81 13.05
C LEU A 285 12.10 9.32 12.72
N LYS A 286 13.11 9.94 13.35
CA LYS A 286 14.48 9.42 13.45
C LYS A 286 14.47 8.16 14.33
N SER A 287 14.97 7.04 13.81
CA SER A 287 15.21 5.75 14.51
C SER A 287 14.10 5.34 15.48
N VAL A 288 13.04 4.70 14.98
CA VAL A 288 11.89 4.36 15.82
C VAL A 288 11.67 2.86 15.74
N LYS A 289 11.86 2.16 16.87
CA LYS A 289 11.04 0.99 17.22
C LYS A 289 9.62 1.36 16.79
N PHE A 290 9.05 0.71 15.78
CA PHE A 290 7.74 1.09 15.27
C PHE A 290 6.70 0.94 16.39
N ASN A 291 6.49 2.01 17.14
CA ASN A 291 5.34 2.20 17.98
C ASN A 291 4.21 2.51 17.01
N LEU A 292 3.21 1.64 16.97
CA LEU A 292 2.05 1.83 16.14
C LEU A 292 1.20 2.94 16.77
N TYR A 293 1.32 4.15 16.22
CA TYR A 293 0.54 5.32 16.64
C TYR A 293 -0.82 5.27 15.96
N ILE A 294 -1.88 4.87 16.67
CA ILE A 294 -3.23 5.04 16.15
C ILE A 294 -3.61 6.50 16.39
N TYR A 295 -4.01 7.16 15.31
CA TYR A 295 -4.76 8.38 15.42
C TYR A 295 -6.25 8.07 15.27
N HIS A 296 -7.10 8.70 16.08
CA HIS A 296 -8.56 8.51 15.99
C HIS A 296 -9.07 9.10 14.66
N VAL A 297 -9.33 8.25 13.66
CA VAL A 297 -9.88 8.67 12.37
C VAL A 297 -11.39 8.50 12.38
N GLN A 298 -12.12 9.60 12.62
CA GLN A 298 -13.58 9.66 12.40
C GLN A 298 -13.87 9.67 10.90
N GLN A 299 -14.83 8.86 10.47
CA GLN A 299 -15.06 8.56 9.06
C GLN A 299 -16.05 9.55 8.44
N VAL A 300 -15.56 10.65 7.83
CA VAL A 300 -16.44 11.54 7.07
C VAL A 300 -16.83 10.87 5.73
N ARG A 301 -18.11 10.50 5.59
CA ARG A 301 -18.71 10.14 4.29
C ARG A 301 -19.06 11.42 3.53
N GLY A 302 -18.44 11.59 2.35
CA GLY A 302 -18.88 12.47 1.29
C GLY A 302 -18.73 11.76 -0.05
#